data_AF-A0A1F9USH2-F1
#
_entry.id   AF-A0A1F9USH2-F1
#
_cell.length_a   1.000
_cell.length_b   1.000
_cell.length_c   1.000
_cell.angle_alpha   90.00
_cell.angle_beta   90.00
_cell.angle_gamma   90.00
#
_symmetry.space_group_name_H-M   'P 1'
#
loop_
_entity.id
_entity.type
_entity.pdbx_description
1 polymer ?
#
loop_
_entity_poly.entity_id
_entity_poly.type
_entity_poly.pdbx_seq_one_letter_code
_entity_poly.pdbx_strand_id
1 'polypeptide(L)'
;MSQVTLWSRELAAGLLGEAAGAERVAVTYSTPAIPPRSVVLPFSAYREATGAERVANVRLRFYPKDQAAADAELKAIREDMDKVAASAPPTLEVP
;
A
#
# COMPACT_ATOMS: atom_id res chain seq x y z
N MET A 1 2.31 -15.28 -10.13
CA MET A 1 2.05 -14.21 -9.14
C MET A 1 2.70 -12.95 -9.67
N SER A 2 1.96 -11.85 -9.82
CA SER A 2 2.52 -10.58 -10.29
C SER A 2 3.52 -10.06 -9.25
N GLN A 3 4.71 -9.67 -9.70
CA GLN A 3 5.73 -9.10 -8.83
C GLN A 3 5.25 -7.72 -8.33
N VAL A 4 5.08 -7.58 -7.01
CA VAL A 4 4.71 -6.33 -6.35
C VAL A 4 5.98 -5.64 -5.87
N THR A 5 6.18 -4.40 -6.28
CA THR A 5 7.26 -3.55 -5.79
C THR A 5 6.68 -2.57 -4.77
N LEU A 6 7.16 -2.64 -3.53
CA LEU A 6 6.82 -1.68 -2.48
C LEU A 6 7.74 -0.46 -2.58
N TRP A 7 7.15 0.72 -2.66
CA TRP A 7 7.86 1.99 -2.81
C TRP A 7 8.02 2.74 -1.49
N SER A 8 6.94 2.83 -0.72
CA SER A 8 6.95 3.55 0.56
C SER A 8 5.88 3.03 1.53
N ARG A 9 6.13 3.27 2.82
CA ARG A 9 5.17 3.12 3.91
C ARG A 9 5.29 4.34 4.80
N GLU A 10 4.32 5.23 4.73
CA GLU A 10 4.37 6.55 5.39
C GLU A 10 3.03 6.86 6.07
N LEU A 11 3.02 7.77 7.05
CA LEU A 11 1.77 8.21 7.65
C LEU A 11 0.92 8.90 6.58
N ALA A 12 -0.33 8.48 6.46
CA ALA A 12 -1.29 9.14 5.59
C ALA A 12 -1.79 10.42 6.29
N ALA A 13 -0.95 11.46 6.31
CA ALA A 13 -1.34 12.77 6.80
C ALA A 13 -2.25 13.46 5.77
N GLY A 14 -3.49 13.77 6.15
CA GLY A 14 -4.37 14.68 5.40
C GLY A 14 -4.97 14.16 4.08
N LEU A 15 -4.80 12.89 3.72
CA LEU A 15 -5.37 12.32 2.49
C LEU A 15 -6.89 12.08 2.54
N LEU A 16 -7.49 12.09 3.73
CA LEU A 16 -8.91 11.92 3.96
C LEU A 16 -9.32 13.01 4.95
N GLY A 17 -9.95 14.09 4.45
CA GLY A 17 -10.24 15.29 5.23
C GLY A 17 -10.77 14.98 6.63
N GLU A 18 -10.03 15.45 7.65
CA GLU A 18 -10.27 15.61 9.10
C GLU A 18 -11.31 14.77 9.89
N ALA A 19 -11.92 13.74 9.32
CA ALA A 19 -12.95 12.93 9.96
C ALA A 19 -12.42 11.52 10.28
N ALA A 20 -11.56 11.45 11.29
CA ALA A 20 -11.46 10.38 12.29
C ALA A 20 -10.01 10.32 12.81
N GLY A 21 -9.82 10.51 14.12
CA GLY A 21 -8.53 10.45 14.82
C GLY A 21 -7.88 9.06 14.88
N ALA A 22 -7.93 8.29 13.79
CA ALA A 22 -7.19 7.04 13.64
C ALA A 22 -6.02 7.29 12.70
N GLU A 23 -4.80 7.27 13.23
CA GLU A 23 -3.58 7.28 12.43
C GLU A 23 -3.63 6.15 11.40
N ARG A 24 -3.19 6.46 10.17
CA ARG A 24 -3.19 5.53 9.04
C ARG A 24 -1.81 5.51 8.38
N VAL A 25 -1.46 4.38 7.79
CA VAL A 25 -0.25 4.22 6.97
C VAL A 25 -0.67 4.05 5.52
N ALA A 26 -0.14 4.90 4.65
CA ALA A 26 -0.22 4.74 3.20
C ALA A 26 0.92 3.82 2.75
N VAL A 27 0.56 2.71 2.11
CA VAL A 27 1.49 1.75 1.52
C VAL A 27 1.47 1.95 0.01
N THR A 28 2.53 2.54 -0.52
CA THR A 28 2.67 2.77 -1.96
C THR A 28 3.30 1.54 -2.61
N TYR A 29 2.63 0.99 -3.61
CA TYR A 29 3.10 -0.17 -4.37
C TYR A 29 2.90 0.04 -5.87
N SER A 30 3.61 -0.74 -6.68
CA SER A 30 3.35 -0.84 -8.12
C SER A 30 3.55 -2.28 -8.59
N THR A 31 3.03 -2.57 -9.78
CA THR A 31 3.35 -3.80 -10.51
C THR A 31 3.71 -3.43 -11.96
N PRO A 32 4.22 -4.35 -12.79
CA PRO A 32 4.47 -4.05 -14.20
C PRO A 32 3.24 -3.55 -14.97
N ALA A 33 2.03 -3.94 -14.55
CA ALA A 33 0.78 -3.58 -15.21
C ALA A 33 0.02 -2.43 -14.52
N ILE A 34 0.34 -2.13 -13.26
CA ILE A 34 -0.38 -1.15 -12.45
C ILE A 34 0.61 -0.07 -12.01
N PRO A 35 0.42 1.20 -12.41
CA PRO A 35 1.28 2.31 -12.00
C PRO A 35 1.28 2.46 -10.46
N PRO A 36 2.20 3.25 -9.88
CA PRO A 36 2.25 3.44 -8.44
C PRO A 36 0.91 3.89 -7.85
N ARG A 37 0.44 3.16 -6.84
CA ARG A 37 -0.83 3.39 -6.13
C ARG A 37 -0.63 3.17 -4.64
N SER A 38 -1.53 3.71 -3.83
CA SER A 38 -1.48 3.59 -2.37
C SER A 38 -2.72 2.88 -1.83
N VAL A 39 -2.50 1.91 -0.95
CA VAL A 39 -3.56 1.41 -0.04
C VAL A 39 -3.36 2.03 1.33
N VAL A 40 -4.46 2.33 2.02
CA VAL A 40 -4.44 2.98 3.34
C VAL A 40 -4.86 1.97 4.41
N LEU A 41 -3.96 1.71 5.34
CA LEU A 41 -4.15 0.69 6.39
C LEU A 41 -4.08 1.31 7.79
N PRO A 42 -4.70 0.69 8.81
CA PRO A 42 -4.66 1.18 10.18
C PRO A 42 -3.24 1.23 10.73
N PHE A 43 -2.84 2.34 11.36
CA PHE A 43 -1.53 2.47 12.00
C PHE A 43 -1.29 1.40 13.07
N SER A 44 -2.34 0.91 13.73
CA SER A 44 -2.27 -0.16 14.73
C SER A 44 -1.67 -1.47 14.24
N ALA A 45 -1.58 -1.69 12.92
CA ALA A 45 -0.94 -2.85 12.30
C ALA A 45 0.58 -2.66 12.08
N TYR A 46 1.10 -1.46 12.33
CA TYR A 46 2.47 -1.08 12.00
C TYR A 46 3.29 -0.73 13.25
N ARG A 47 4.60 -0.82 13.07
CA ARG A 47 5.61 -0.24 13.97
C ARG A 47 6.54 0.67 13.18
N GLU A 48 7.21 1.58 13.87
CA GLU A 48 8.29 2.34 13.26
C GLU A 48 9.47 1.44 12.86
N ALA A 49 10.12 1.82 11.76
CA ALA A 49 11.36 1.21 11.30
C ALA A 49 12.49 1.44 12.31
N THR A 50 13.20 0.37 12.62
CA THR A 50 14.45 0.40 13.40
C THR A 50 15.55 1.12 12.64
N GLY A 51 16.65 1.48 13.33
CA GLY A 51 17.79 2.15 12.71
C GLY A 51 18.37 1.39 11.51
N ALA A 52 18.52 0.07 11.62
CA ALA A 52 19.02 -0.77 10.53
C ALA A 52 18.06 -0.82 9.33
N GLU A 53 16.75 -0.90 9.59
CA GLU A 53 15.73 -0.92 8.53
C GLU A 53 15.64 0.41 7.79
N ARG A 54 15.81 1.54 8.49
CA ARG A 54 15.87 2.87 7.87
C ARG A 54 17.08 3.03 6.97
N VAL A 55 18.23 2.46 7.34
CA VAL A 55 19.44 2.46 6.50
C VAL A 55 19.23 1.59 5.26
N ALA A 56 18.59 0.44 5.40
CA ALA A 56 18.29 -0.44 4.28
C ALA A 56 17.29 0.19 3.30
N ASN A 57 16.24 0.85 3.80
CA ASN A 57 15.19 1.47 2.98
C ASN A 57 14.59 2.71 3.66
N VAL A 58 15.12 3.89 3.33
CA VAL A 58 14.69 5.17 3.92
C VAL A 58 13.21 5.50 3.69
N ARG A 59 12.61 4.97 2.61
CA ARG A 59 11.20 5.21 2.22
C ARG A 59 10.21 4.31 2.97
N LEU A 60 10.69 3.29 3.68
CA LEU A 60 9.85 2.39 4.47
C LEU A 60 9.94 2.82 5.94
N ARG A 61 9.19 3.87 6.31
CA ARG A 61 9.20 4.40 7.69
C ARG A 61 8.47 3.50 8.67
N PHE A 62 7.51 2.73 8.17
CA PHE A 62 6.70 1.79 8.93
C PHE A 62 6.87 0.38 8.39
N TYR A 63 6.84 -0.60 9.29
CA TYR A 63 6.86 -2.03 8.95
C TYR A 63 5.70 -2.73 9.67
N PRO A 64 5.12 -3.80 9.07
CA PRO A 64 4.15 -4.63 9.77
C PRO A 64 4.72 -5.10 11.11
N LYS A 65 3.94 -4.98 12.18
CA LYS A 65 4.41 -5.32 13.53
C LYS A 65 4.49 -6.84 13.78
N ASP A 66 3.74 -7.62 13.01
CA ASP A 66 3.66 -9.07 13.08
C ASP A 66 3.26 -9.67 11.72
N GLN A 67 3.22 -11.00 11.62
CA GLN A 67 2.87 -11.70 10.39
C GLN A 67 1.42 -11.44 9.97
N ALA A 68 0.49 -11.32 10.92
CA ALA A 68 -0.91 -11.06 10.61
C ALA A 68 -1.11 -9.68 9.95
N ALA A 69 -0.36 -8.68 10.39
CA ALA A 69 -0.31 -7.37 9.76
C ALA A 69 0.31 -7.43 8.35
N ALA A 70 1.35 -8.24 8.16
CA ALA A 70 1.95 -8.43 6.84
C ALA A 70 0.98 -9.10 5.86
N ASP A 71 0.26 -10.12 6.32
CA ASP A 71 -0.75 -10.82 5.53
C ASP A 71 -1.94 -9.91 5.20
N ALA A 72 -2.35 -9.06 6.15
CA ALA A 72 -3.39 -8.05 5.94
C ALA A 72 -2.97 -6.99 4.91
N GLU A 73 -1.72 -6.53 4.95
CA GLU A 73 -1.17 -5.60 3.95
C GLU A 73 -1.18 -6.23 2.54
N LEU A 74 -0.69 -7.46 2.43
CA LEU A 74 -0.68 -8.19 1.16
C LEU A 74 -2.10 -8.45 0.63
N LYS A 75 -3.04 -8.77 1.52
CA LYS A 75 -4.46 -8.94 1.16
C LYS A 75 -5.04 -7.63 0.63
N ALA A 76 -4.80 -6.51 1.29
CA ALA A 76 -5.31 -5.20 0.86
C ALA A 76 -4.73 -4.77 -0.50
N ILE A 77 -3.44 -5.04 -0.74
CA ILE A 77 -2.81 -4.79 -2.05
C ILE A 77 -3.48 -5.66 -3.12
N ARG A 78 -3.72 -6.94 -2.87
CA ARG A 78 -4.41 -7.84 -3.82
C ARG A 78 -5.83 -7.37 -4.14
N GLU A 79 -6.60 -7.00 -3.12
CA GLU A 79 -7.95 -6.48 -3.32
C GLU A 79 -7.97 -5.18 -4.13
N ASP A 80 -6.98 -4.29 -3.95
CA ASP A 80 -6.83 -3.10 -4.78
C ASP A 80 -6.48 -3.45 -6.23
N MET A 81 -5.55 -4.39 -6.43
CA MET A 81 -5.21 -4.88 -7.77
C MET A 81 -6.41 -5.50 -8.50
N ASP A 82 -7.21 -6.30 -7.80
CA ASP A 82 -8.41 -6.94 -8.36
C ASP A 82 -9.46 -5.89 -8.76
N LYS A 83 -9.63 -4.83 -7.95
CA LYS A 83 -10.51 -3.70 -8.29
C LYS A 83 -10.03 -2.95 -9.53
N VAL A 84 -8.73 -2.72 -9.65
CA VAL A 84 -8.13 -2.07 -10.83
C VAL A 84 -8.33 -2.94 -12.07
N ALA A 85 -8.11 -4.25 -11.97
CA ALA A 85 -8.32 -5.20 -13.06
C ALA A 85 -9.80 -5.26 -13.50
N ALA A 86 -10.73 -5.26 -12.53
CA ALA A 86 -12.17 -5.22 -12.81
C ALA A 86 -12.65 -3.89 -13.41
N SER A 87 -11.89 -2.80 -13.22
CA SER A 87 -12.19 -1.48 -13.76
C SER A 87 -11.54 -1.21 -15.11
N ALA A 88 -10.94 -2.22 -15.75
CA ALA A 88 -10.39 -2.06 -17.09
C ALA A 88 -11.51 -1.64 -18.06
N PRO A 89 -11.33 -0.51 -18.80
CA PRO A 89 -12.36 -0.07 -19.75
C PRO A 89 -12.60 -1.18 -20.79
N PRO A 90 -13.84 -1.34 -21.28
CA PRO A 90 -14.12 -2.31 -22.32
C PRO A 90 -13.20 -2.04 -23.51
N THR A 91 -12.54 -3.08 -24.02
CA THR A 91 -11.78 -3.01 -25.26
C THR A 91 -12.75 -2.64 -26.37
N LEU A 92 -12.65 -1.40 -26.86
CA LEU A 92 -13.31 -0.97 -28.08
C LEU A 92 -12.45 -1.46 -29.25
N GLU A 93 -12.93 -2.49 -29.94
CA GLU A 93 -12.44 -2.80 -31.28
C GLU A 93 -12.85 -1.64 -32.20
N VAL A 94 -11.86 -0.90 -32.69
CA VAL A 94 -12.08 0.17 -33.67
C VAL A 94 -12.05 -0.47 -35.06
N PRO A 95 -13.11 -0.34 -35.89
CA PRO A 95 -13.17 -0.91 -37.23
C PRO A 95 -12.21 -0.26 -38.23
#